data_AF-A0A162LDH7-F1
#
_entry.id   AF-A0A162LDH7-F1
#
_cell.length_a   1.000
_cell.length_b   1.000
_cell.length_c   1.000
_cell.angle_alpha   90.00
_cell.angle_beta   90.00
_cell.angle_gamma   90.00
#
_symmetry.space_group_name_H-M   'P 1'
#
loop_
_entity.id
_entity.type
_entity.pdbx_description
1 polymer ?
#
loop_
_entity_poly.entity_id
_entity_poly.type
_entity_poly.pdbx_seq_one_letter_code
_entity_poly.pdbx_strand_id
1 'polypeptide(L)'
;MPDRDSVLAALVADGQSLVHDQLPDLIGLAETVATVARDDPRHPAGLVAALIRVRTLLIEQLRTEAGIVHPLIRLGGSPMLADMIRGIQAGQADIERELDRMLSMTDGLKPPPDVTPSWAALYVAIGVMADRIRRRHALARTDVYGPLVAEP
;
A
#
# COMPACT_ATOMS: atom_id res chain seq x y z
N MET A 1 -10.22 -2.23 -23.66
CA MET A 1 -9.16 -2.34 -22.64
C MET A 1 -8.36 -1.05 -22.71
N PRO A 2 -8.10 -0.36 -21.57
CA PRO A 2 -7.25 0.83 -21.59
C PRO A 2 -5.88 0.49 -22.18
N ASP A 3 -5.24 1.44 -22.86
CA ASP A 3 -3.87 1.26 -23.32
C ASP A 3 -2.92 1.25 -22.11
N ARG A 4 -1.78 0.56 -22.26
CA ARG A 4 -0.82 0.33 -21.16
C ARG A 4 -0.28 1.63 -20.57
N ASP A 5 -0.09 2.68 -21.36
CA ASP A 5 0.45 3.94 -20.87
C ASP A 5 -0.56 4.69 -20.00
N SER A 6 -1.84 4.66 -20.36
CA SER A 6 -2.92 5.16 -19.51
C SER A 6 -3.00 4.41 -18.18
N VAL A 7 -2.83 3.08 -18.18
CA VAL A 7 -2.79 2.28 -16.93
C VAL A 7 -1.57 2.67 -16.09
N LEU A 8 -0.39 2.81 -16.68
CA LEU A 8 0.82 3.25 -15.99
C LEU A 8 0.63 4.64 -15.34
N ALA A 9 0.05 5.60 -16.09
CA ALA A 9 -0.22 6.94 -15.57
C ALA A 9 -1.22 6.92 -14.40
N ALA A 10 -2.31 6.17 -14.52
CA ALA A 10 -3.31 6.02 -13.46
C ALA A 10 -2.70 5.38 -12.20
N LEU A 11 -1.85 4.36 -12.37
CA LEU A 11 -1.08 3.79 -11.28
C LEU A 11 -0.20 4.89 -10.65
N VAL A 12 0.66 5.59 -11.39
CA VAL A 12 1.53 6.60 -10.76
C VAL A 12 0.73 7.64 -9.95
N ALA A 13 -0.38 8.16 -10.51
CA ALA A 13 -1.23 9.12 -9.82
C ALA A 13 -1.85 8.54 -8.52
N ASP A 14 -2.40 7.33 -8.59
CA ASP A 14 -2.99 6.65 -7.43
C ASP A 14 -1.96 6.42 -6.31
N GLY A 15 -0.76 5.97 -6.69
CA GLY A 15 0.34 5.74 -5.77
C GLY A 15 0.83 7.02 -5.10
N GLN A 16 0.98 8.11 -5.87
CA GLN A 16 1.37 9.42 -5.34
C GLN A 16 0.35 9.93 -4.32
N SER A 17 -0.95 9.86 -4.65
CA SER A 17 -2.00 10.29 -3.72
C SER A 17 -2.06 9.43 -2.46
N LEU A 18 -1.83 8.11 -2.57
CA LEU A 18 -1.71 7.22 -1.42
C LEU A 18 -0.63 7.68 -0.44
N VAL A 19 0.59 7.97 -0.92
CA VAL A 19 1.75 8.24 -0.04
C VAL A 19 1.87 9.70 0.41
N HIS A 20 1.29 10.64 -0.34
CA HIS A 20 1.35 12.08 -0.04
C HIS A 20 0.11 12.62 0.65
N ASP A 21 -1.05 12.00 0.45
CA ASP A 21 -2.32 12.49 1.00
C ASP A 21 -2.90 11.50 2.02
N GLN A 22 -3.32 10.32 1.57
CA GLN A 22 -4.12 9.40 2.39
C GLN A 22 -3.35 8.83 3.58
N LEU A 23 -2.12 8.36 3.38
CA LEU A 23 -1.33 7.74 4.45
C LEU A 23 -0.90 8.75 5.52
N PRO A 24 -0.39 9.97 5.19
CA PRO A 24 -0.15 11.01 6.19
C PRO A 24 -1.38 11.33 7.06
N ASP A 25 -2.55 11.53 6.45
CA ASP A 25 -3.78 11.83 7.19
C ASP A 25 -4.16 10.66 8.12
N LEU A 26 -4.04 9.43 7.63
CA LEU A 26 -4.33 8.23 8.40
C LEU A 26 -3.35 8.01 9.56
N ILE A 27 -2.07 8.33 9.36
CA ILE A 27 -1.05 8.28 10.42
C ILE A 27 -1.39 9.30 11.52
N GLY A 28 -1.75 10.54 11.15
CA GLY A 28 -2.16 11.55 12.13
C GLY A 28 -3.41 11.16 12.93
N LEU A 29 -4.39 10.53 12.29
CA LEU A 29 -5.54 9.96 12.99
C LEU A 29 -5.13 8.84 13.95
N ALA A 30 -4.23 7.94 13.53
CA ALA A 30 -3.73 6.86 14.35
C ALA A 30 -2.96 7.37 15.58
N GLU A 31 -2.14 8.42 15.44
CA GLU A 31 -1.44 9.08 16.54
C GLU A 31 -2.41 9.73 17.53
N THR A 32 -3.46 10.37 17.01
CA THR A 32 -4.52 10.98 17.84
C THR A 32 -5.26 9.90 18.65
N VAL A 33 -5.66 8.80 18.00
CA VAL A 33 -6.32 7.68 18.67
C VAL A 33 -5.40 7.03 19.70
N ALA A 34 -4.12 6.80 19.36
CA ALA A 34 -3.14 6.23 20.30
C ALA A 34 -2.93 7.11 21.53
N THR A 35 -3.02 8.44 21.39
CA THR A 35 -2.93 9.38 22.52
C THR A 35 -4.15 9.26 23.44
N VAL A 36 -5.36 9.20 22.86
CA VAL A 36 -6.61 9.10 23.62
C VAL A 36 -6.76 7.72 24.28
N ALA A 37 -6.36 6.66 23.57
CA ALA A 37 -6.49 5.29 24.00
C ALA A 37 -5.25 4.76 24.76
N ARG A 38 -4.34 5.64 25.18
CA ARG A 38 -3.05 5.26 25.79
C ARG A 38 -3.20 4.31 26.98
N ASP A 39 -4.23 4.53 27.78
CA ASP A 39 -4.48 3.75 29.00
C ASP A 39 -5.48 2.59 28.74
N ASP A 40 -5.96 2.42 27.50
CA ASP A 40 -6.82 1.30 27.09
C ASP A 40 -5.94 0.14 26.55
N PRO A 41 -5.89 -1.02 27.25
CA PRO A 41 -5.05 -2.15 26.84
C PRO A 41 -5.50 -2.80 25.53
N ARG A 42 -6.68 -2.45 25.01
CA ARG A 42 -7.19 -2.93 23.73
C ARG A 42 -6.59 -2.18 22.54
N HIS A 43 -5.96 -1.03 22.76
CA HIS A 43 -5.30 -0.30 21.69
C HIS A 43 -4.01 -1.01 21.25
N PRO A 44 -3.89 -1.44 19.99
CA PRO A 44 -2.73 -2.19 19.56
C PRO A 44 -1.48 -1.32 19.52
N ALA A 45 -0.52 -1.68 20.39
CA ALA A 45 0.81 -1.09 20.34
C ALA A 45 1.46 -1.36 18.98
N GLY A 46 2.02 -0.31 18.37
CA GLY A 46 2.73 -0.43 17.10
C GLY A 46 1.87 -0.21 15.84
N LEU A 47 0.57 0.10 15.95
CA LEU A 47 -0.28 0.40 14.79
C LEU A 47 0.25 1.60 13.98
N VAL A 48 0.62 2.69 14.65
CA VAL A 48 1.24 3.87 14.02
C VAL A 48 2.54 3.48 13.29
N ALA A 49 3.38 2.67 13.93
CA ALA A 49 4.64 2.23 13.34
C ALA A 49 4.42 1.36 12.08
N ALA A 50 3.39 0.49 12.08
CA ALA A 50 3.02 -0.31 10.91
C ALA A 50 2.54 0.57 9.74
N LEU A 51 1.72 1.60 10.01
CA LEU A 51 1.28 2.56 8.99
C LEU A 51 2.45 3.34 8.38
N ILE A 52 3.38 3.81 9.22
CA ILE A 52 4.61 4.46 8.77
C ILE A 52 5.43 3.50 7.89
N ARG A 53 5.57 2.23 8.30
CA ARG A 53 6.31 1.22 7.55
C ARG A 53 5.69 0.96 6.17
N VAL A 54 4.37 0.80 6.09
CA VAL A 54 3.64 0.67 4.82
C VAL A 54 3.92 1.86 3.91
N ARG A 55 3.85 3.08 4.45
CA ARG A 55 4.14 4.29 3.68
C ARG A 55 5.57 4.32 3.14
N THR A 56 6.56 3.97 3.96
CA THR A 56 7.97 3.91 3.54
C THR A 56 8.17 2.91 2.40
N LEU A 57 7.64 1.68 2.56
CA LEU A 57 7.75 0.64 1.53
C LEU A 57 7.08 1.05 0.22
N LEU A 58 5.91 1.70 0.28
CA LEU A 58 5.23 2.23 -0.91
C LEU A 58 6.06 3.32 -1.60
N ILE A 59 6.68 4.23 -0.86
CA ILE A 59 7.56 5.26 -1.45
C ILE A 59 8.74 4.61 -2.19
N GLU A 60 9.35 3.59 -1.59
CA GLU A 60 10.45 2.84 -2.21
C GLU A 60 10.00 2.12 -3.49
N GLN A 61 8.86 1.43 -3.43
CA GLN A 61 8.26 0.78 -4.59
C GLN A 61 7.97 1.80 -5.69
N LEU A 62 7.26 2.90 -5.39
CA LEU A 62 6.85 3.90 -6.36
C LEU A 62 8.04 4.60 -7.03
N ARG A 63 9.12 4.85 -6.27
CA ARG A 63 10.36 5.42 -6.82
C ARG A 63 10.96 4.50 -7.88
N THR A 64 11.04 3.20 -7.60
CA THR A 64 11.56 2.22 -8.56
C THR A 64 10.61 2.02 -9.74
N GLU A 65 9.30 1.91 -9.48
CA GLU A 65 8.26 1.77 -10.51
C GLU A 65 8.31 2.94 -11.50
N ALA A 66 8.09 4.17 -11.03
CA ALA A 66 7.95 5.34 -11.87
C ALA A 66 9.29 5.86 -12.41
N GLY A 67 10.37 5.73 -11.64
CA GLY A 67 11.69 6.26 -12.01
C GLY A 67 12.49 5.35 -12.94
N ILE A 68 12.22 4.04 -12.94
CA ILE A 68 13.05 3.05 -13.63
C ILE A 68 12.20 2.10 -14.47
N VAL A 69 11.29 1.35 -13.83
CA VAL A 69 10.59 0.23 -14.49
C VAL A 69 9.65 0.73 -15.59
N HIS A 70 8.80 1.72 -15.30
CA HIS A 70 7.82 2.24 -16.27
C HIS A 70 8.49 2.90 -17.49
N PRO A 71 9.54 3.74 -17.35
CA PRO A 71 10.32 4.22 -18.48
C PRO A 71 10.87 3.09 -19.36
N LEU A 72 11.42 2.03 -18.76
CA LEU A 72 11.93 0.89 -19.53
C LEU A 72 10.82 0.13 -20.28
N ILE A 73 9.64 0.00 -19.68
CA ILE A 73 8.46 -0.58 -20.36
C ILE A 73 8.09 0.25 -21.60
N ARG A 74 8.11 1.58 -21.50
CA ARG A 74 7.81 2.49 -22.62
C ARG A 74 8.83 2.42 -23.74
N LEU A 75 10.10 2.17 -23.41
CA LEU A 75 11.18 2.00 -24.38
C LEU A 75 11.17 0.63 -25.07
N GLY A 76 10.20 -0.24 -24.80
CA GLY A 76 10.09 -1.56 -25.41
C GLY A 76 10.80 -2.67 -24.62
N GLY A 77 11.29 -2.38 -23.42
CA GLY A 77 11.84 -3.36 -22.49
C GLY A 77 13.35 -3.36 -22.35
N SER A 78 13.84 -4.30 -21.53
CA SER A 78 15.27 -4.55 -21.27
C SER A 78 15.44 -6.01 -20.82
N PRO A 79 16.57 -6.68 -21.09
CA PRO A 79 16.84 -8.02 -20.55
C PRO A 79 16.73 -8.10 -19.02
N MET A 80 16.98 -6.99 -18.31
CA MET A 80 16.88 -6.91 -16.85
C MET A 80 15.45 -6.64 -16.33
N LEU A 81 14.49 -6.36 -17.22
CA LEU A 81 13.16 -5.91 -16.83
C LEU A 81 12.41 -6.97 -16.02
N ALA A 82 12.56 -8.25 -16.38
CA ALA A 82 11.94 -9.35 -15.65
C ALA A 82 12.46 -9.44 -14.20
N ASP A 83 13.77 -9.27 -13.98
CA ASP A 83 14.36 -9.23 -12.63
C ASP A 83 13.87 -8.03 -11.82
N MET A 84 13.78 -6.86 -12.43
CA MET A 84 13.26 -5.67 -11.75
C MET A 84 11.79 -5.83 -11.37
N ILE A 85 10.97 -6.44 -12.21
CA ILE A 85 9.57 -6.75 -11.91
C ILE A 85 9.48 -7.72 -10.73
N ARG A 86 10.34 -8.76 -10.67
CA ARG A 86 10.43 -9.66 -9.50
C ARG A 86 10.78 -8.89 -8.22
N GLY A 87 11.70 -7.93 -8.30
CA GLY A 87 12.04 -7.04 -7.19
C GLY A 87 10.85 -6.20 -6.71
N ILE A 88 10.06 -5.64 -7.63
CA ILE A 88 8.80 -4.94 -7.28
C ILE A 88 7.82 -5.89 -6.59
N GLN A 89 7.63 -7.11 -7.10
CA GLN A 89 6.72 -8.10 -6.50
C GLN A 89 7.16 -8.51 -5.09
N ALA A 90 8.47 -8.61 -4.84
CA ALA A 90 8.99 -8.83 -3.49
C ALA A 90 8.65 -7.65 -2.56
N GLY A 91 8.84 -6.41 -3.01
CA GLY A 91 8.43 -5.22 -2.25
C GLY A 91 6.92 -5.18 -1.97
N GLN A 92 6.09 -5.58 -2.92
CA GLN A 92 4.63 -5.72 -2.72
C GLN A 92 4.30 -6.76 -1.65
N ALA A 93 5.02 -7.89 -1.61
CA ALA A 93 4.85 -8.91 -0.59
C ALA A 93 5.28 -8.40 0.80
N ASP A 94 6.27 -7.51 0.90
CA ASP A 94 6.66 -6.87 2.16
C ASP A 94 5.56 -5.94 2.68
N ILE A 95 4.90 -5.19 1.78
CA ILE A 95 3.74 -4.37 2.13
C ILE A 95 2.59 -5.24 2.62
N GLU A 96 2.27 -6.34 1.94
CA GLU A 96 1.20 -7.26 2.34
C GLU A 96 1.43 -7.81 3.75
N ARG A 97 2.67 -8.15 4.11
CA ARG A 97 3.00 -8.62 5.47
C ARG A 97 2.74 -7.57 6.54
N GLU A 98 2.96 -6.29 6.26
CA GLU A 98 2.61 -5.22 7.21
C GLU A 98 1.09 -4.98 7.27
N LEU A 99 0.36 -5.14 6.15
CA LEU A 99 -1.11 -5.11 6.16
C LEU A 99 -1.67 -6.24 7.02
N ASP A 100 -1.18 -7.47 6.85
CA ASP A 100 -1.60 -8.63 7.65
C ASP A 100 -1.25 -8.47 9.13
N ARG A 101 -0.10 -7.87 9.43
CA ARG A 101 0.28 -7.52 10.80
C ARG A 101 -0.72 -6.54 11.42
N MET A 102 -1.14 -5.50 10.68
CA MET A 102 -2.17 -4.58 11.15
C MET A 102 -3.51 -5.28 11.38
N LEU A 103 -3.93 -6.18 10.48
CA LEU A 103 -5.15 -6.98 10.68
C LEU A 103 -5.05 -7.84 11.95
N SER A 104 -3.91 -8.50 12.17
CA SER A 104 -3.71 -9.36 13.34
C SER A 104 -3.77 -8.59 14.65
N MET A 105 -3.20 -7.38 14.74
CA MET A 105 -3.21 -6.60 15.98
C MET A 105 -4.55 -5.90 16.25
N THR A 106 -5.40 -5.73 15.23
CA THR A 106 -6.68 -5.00 15.32
C THR A 106 -7.90 -5.91 15.36
N ASP A 107 -7.72 -7.21 15.60
CA ASP A 107 -8.76 -8.25 15.50
C ASP A 107 -9.52 -8.19 14.15
N GLY A 108 -8.77 -8.05 13.07
CA GLY A 108 -9.31 -7.89 11.72
C GLY A 108 -10.06 -6.58 11.53
N LEU A 109 -9.54 -5.49 12.10
CA LEU A 109 -10.14 -4.15 12.06
C LEU A 109 -11.55 -4.10 12.66
N LYS A 110 -11.78 -4.87 13.73
CA LYS A 110 -13.05 -4.86 14.48
C LYS A 110 -12.86 -4.02 15.75
N PRO A 111 -13.34 -2.77 15.78
CA PRO A 111 -13.23 -1.97 16.99
C PRO A 111 -14.16 -2.54 18.09
N PRO A 112 -13.76 -2.47 19.37
CA PRO A 112 -14.67 -2.72 20.49
C PRO A 112 -15.91 -1.81 20.43
N PRO A 113 -17.07 -2.23 20.97
CA PRO A 113 -18.35 -1.52 20.82
C PRO A 113 -18.38 -0.15 21.53
N ASP A 114 -17.48 0.09 22.47
CA ASP A 114 -17.42 1.23 23.38
C ASP A 114 -16.25 2.20 23.07
N VAL A 115 -15.59 2.06 21.92
CA VAL A 115 -14.51 3.00 21.53
C VAL A 115 -15.05 4.32 21.02
N THR A 116 -14.17 5.33 20.98
CA THR A 116 -14.50 6.63 20.41
C THR A 116 -14.83 6.50 18.91
N PRO A 117 -15.69 7.40 18.36
CA PRO A 117 -15.96 7.44 16.93
C PRO A 117 -14.71 7.55 16.06
N SER A 118 -13.68 8.25 16.53
CA SER A 118 -12.40 8.40 15.83
C SER A 118 -11.62 7.09 15.72
N TRP A 119 -11.67 6.22 16.74
CA TRP A 119 -11.04 4.90 16.69
C TRP A 119 -11.80 3.98 15.72
N ALA A 120 -13.13 3.95 15.79
CA ALA A 120 -13.91 3.18 14.82
C ALA A 120 -13.64 3.65 13.37
N ALA A 121 -13.57 4.97 13.15
CA ALA A 121 -13.24 5.54 11.85
C ALA A 121 -11.82 5.18 11.38
N LEU A 122 -10.84 5.12 12.29
CA LEU A 122 -9.47 4.69 11.99
C LEU A 122 -9.45 3.29 11.39
N TYR A 123 -10.16 2.34 11.99
CA TYR A 123 -10.17 0.95 11.50
C TYR A 123 -10.82 0.82 10.11
N VAL A 124 -11.92 1.55 9.88
CA VAL A 124 -12.54 1.63 8.54
C VAL A 124 -11.56 2.21 7.52
N ALA A 125 -10.88 3.31 7.87
CA ALA A 125 -9.95 3.98 6.97
C ALA A 125 -8.72 3.09 6.63
N ILE A 126 -8.22 2.31 7.60
CA ILE A 126 -7.16 1.32 7.35
C ILE A 126 -7.63 0.26 6.35
N GLY A 127 -8.85 -0.27 6.51
CA GLY A 127 -9.41 -1.27 5.60
C GLY A 127 -9.53 -0.75 4.16
N VAL A 128 -10.07 0.48 4.01
CA VAL A 128 -10.18 1.15 2.70
C VAL A 128 -8.81 1.35 2.05
N MET A 129 -7.81 1.78 2.83
CA MET A 129 -6.43 1.97 2.37
C MET A 129 -5.79 0.64 1.95
N ALA A 130 -5.91 -0.41 2.76
CA ALA A 130 -5.38 -1.74 2.46
C ALA A 130 -5.98 -2.31 1.16
N ASP A 131 -7.30 -2.20 0.99
CA ASP A 131 -7.98 -2.65 -0.22
C ASP A 131 -7.55 -1.86 -1.46
N ARG A 132 -7.32 -0.54 -1.33
CA ARG A 132 -6.82 0.30 -2.41
C ARG A 132 -5.42 -0.14 -2.85
N ILE A 133 -4.51 -0.39 -1.90
CA ILE A 133 -3.16 -0.93 -2.18
C ILE A 133 -3.25 -2.29 -2.90
N ARG A 134 -4.09 -3.21 -2.40
CA ARG A 134 -4.25 -4.54 -3.01
C ARG A 134 -4.80 -4.46 -4.43
N ARG A 135 -5.82 -3.62 -4.67
CA ARG A 135 -6.35 -3.37 -6.03
C ARG A 135 -5.28 -2.81 -6.96
N ARG A 136 -4.49 -1.84 -6.49
CA ARG A 136 -3.35 -1.29 -7.23
C ARG A 136 -2.36 -2.39 -7.63
N HIS A 137 -1.92 -3.21 -6.67
CA HIS A 137 -0.95 -4.28 -6.91
C HIS A 137 -1.50 -5.33 -7.88
N ALA A 138 -2.77 -5.69 -7.74
CA ALA A 138 -3.44 -6.60 -8.65
C ALA A 138 -3.48 -6.04 -10.09
N LEU A 139 -3.90 -4.79 -10.26
CA LEU A 139 -3.95 -4.12 -11.56
C LEU A 139 -2.56 -4.06 -12.22
N ALA A 140 -1.53 -3.68 -11.47
CA ALA A 140 -0.17 -3.65 -11.99
C ALA A 140 0.30 -5.05 -12.44
N ARG A 141 -0.01 -6.09 -11.65
CA ARG A 141 0.35 -7.47 -11.97
C ARG A 141 -0.34 -7.98 -13.23
N THR A 142 -1.63 -7.72 -13.40
CA THR A 142 -2.40 -8.26 -14.53
C THR A 142 -2.19 -7.46 -15.81
N ASP A 143 -2.24 -6.13 -15.73
CA ASP A 143 -2.41 -5.28 -16.91
C ASP A 143 -1.09 -4.67 -17.39
N VAL A 144 -0.06 -4.67 -16.55
CA VAL A 144 1.25 -4.08 -16.86
C VAL A 144 2.35 -5.15 -16.89
N TYR A 145 2.53 -5.86 -15.77
CA TYR A 145 3.67 -6.75 -15.60
C TYR A 145 3.44 -8.14 -16.19
N GLY A 146 2.23 -8.70 -16.09
CA GLY A 146 1.90 -10.05 -16.54
C GLY A 146 2.37 -10.38 -17.97
N PRO A 147 2.07 -9.54 -18.97
CA PRO A 147 2.54 -9.75 -20.36
C PRO A 147 4.06 -9.71 -20.54
N LEU A 148 4.81 -9.18 -19.57
CA LEU A 148 6.26 -8.95 -19.65
C LEU A 148 7.08 -10.03 -18.91
N VAL A 149 6.46 -10.77 -18.00
CA VAL A 149 7.10 -11.85 -17.21
C VAL A 149 6.55 -13.24 -17.51
N ALA A 150 5.59 -13.37 -18.43
CA ALA A 150 5.27 -14.69 -18.98
C ALA A 150 6.47 -15.19 -19.79
N GLU A 151 7.11 -16.28 -19.34
CA GLU A 151 8.05 -17.02 -20.19
C GLU A 151 7.27 -17.58 -21.40
N PRO A 152 7.87 -17.62 -22.60
CA PRO A 152 7.23 -18.13 -23.80
C PRO A 152 6.83 -19.61 -23.71
#